data_AF-A0A927RXK2-F1
#
_entry.id   AF-A0A927RXK2-F1
#
_cell.length_a   1.000
_cell.length_b   1.000
_cell.length_c   1.000
_cell.angle_alpha   90.00
_cell.angle_beta   90.00
_cell.angle_gamma   90.00
#
_symmetry.space_group_name_H-M   'P 1'
#
loop_
_entity.id
_entity.type
_entity.pdbx_description
1 polymer ?
#
loop_
_entity_poly.entity_id
_entity_poly.type
_entity_poly.pdbx_seq_one_letter_code
_entity_poly.pdbx_strand_id
1 'polypeptide(L)'
;MVDYNLITFLYFVLIGLFLSFLVISIIYLFNRKVLSKLNISIKLSFYIAVYSLVLISLVYYLFGNTIFYDEGFNFIVLTIIFVIYILACFFTFYINLYPLKKIARNTKNLSKGGKNNLVILGSKEFDQIQNNLNEIEQKHITQEEYKLKIKKEYYKFVPREFYDYLGKDEVFDLKLGENVQKEVTVLFIDIRHSYKTSETLSLDDNFRFINSYLSVVGECVRNNNGFIDKFLGDGVLAVFLNEVDAINCSSDISNKFENMNIVSIGQDKIKFGIGLHSGKVVIGIVGEKERLTPTIISDSVNLANKIESLNKIFLSKILFTKEVLNNLPSSFELNYRYVGTVNIDDCGVSLFENLDGYTGSNKTAFIKTKNIFETAVRHFENKEYENARNLFIKVIEENEDDNLAKYYLKKCKLKI
;
A
#
# COMPACT_ATOMS: atom_id res chain seq x y z
N MET A 1 22.15 32.00 85.95
CA MET A 1 22.89 30.82 85.50
C MET A 1 22.14 30.27 84.30
N VAL A 2 22.73 30.33 83.11
CA VAL A 2 22.15 29.66 81.94
C VAL A 2 22.22 28.17 82.22
N ASP A 3 21.08 27.48 82.06
CA ASP A 3 20.91 26.09 82.44
C ASP A 3 21.82 25.21 81.57
N TYR A 4 23.00 24.88 82.11
CA TYR A 4 24.06 24.16 81.39
C TYR A 4 23.53 22.82 80.86
N ASN A 5 22.53 22.25 81.53
CA ASN A 5 21.83 21.04 81.12
C ASN A 5 20.98 21.24 79.85
N LEU A 6 20.34 22.39 79.67
CA LEU A 6 19.54 22.69 78.48
C LEU A 6 20.41 22.86 77.22
N ILE A 7 21.56 23.52 77.38
CA ILE A 7 22.53 23.68 76.28
C ILE A 7 23.14 22.33 75.91
N THR A 8 23.51 21.52 76.91
CA THR A 8 24.07 20.17 76.67
C THR A 8 23.02 19.25 76.01
N PHE A 9 21.77 19.33 76.44
CA PHE A 9 20.63 18.65 75.80
C PHE A 9 20.44 19.07 74.34
N LEU A 10 20.37 20.38 74.06
CA LEU A 10 20.27 20.91 72.69
C LEU A 10 21.45 20.47 71.82
N TYR A 11 22.66 20.44 72.39
CA TYR A 11 23.87 20.01 71.70
C TYR A 11 23.83 18.52 71.31
N PHE A 12 23.39 17.64 72.21
CA PHE A 12 23.26 16.21 71.90
C PHE A 12 22.09 15.89 70.96
N VAL A 13 20.97 16.60 71.08
CA VAL A 13 19.85 16.50 70.14
C VAL A 13 20.28 16.96 68.75
N LEU A 14 21.01 18.09 68.65
CA LEU A 14 21.61 18.56 67.40
C LEU A 14 22.61 17.56 66.83
N ILE A 15 23.43 16.90 67.66
CA ILE A 15 24.36 15.85 67.23
C ILE A 15 23.62 14.60 66.72
N GLY A 16 22.55 14.16 67.40
CA GLY A 16 21.73 13.03 66.95
C GLY A 16 20.96 13.33 65.66
N LEU A 17 20.42 14.54 65.55
CA LEU A 17 19.80 15.03 64.31
C LEU A 17 20.84 15.20 63.19
N PHE A 18 22.05 15.65 63.51
CA PHE A 18 23.14 15.77 62.55
C PHE A 18 23.66 14.41 62.10
N LEU A 19 23.84 13.44 63.00
CA LEU A 19 24.26 12.07 62.68
C LEU A 19 23.19 11.34 61.87
N SER A 20 21.92 11.48 62.22
CA SER A 20 20.82 10.90 61.41
C SER A 20 20.71 11.59 60.05
N PHE A 21 20.85 12.91 59.97
CA PHE A 21 20.94 13.65 58.70
C PHE A 21 22.17 13.23 57.88
N LEU A 22 23.31 12.97 58.52
CA LEU A 22 24.55 12.55 57.89
C LEU A 22 24.43 11.10 57.38
N VAL A 23 23.81 10.20 58.13
CA VAL A 23 23.50 8.83 57.70
C VAL A 23 22.50 8.84 56.54
N ILE A 24 21.43 9.62 56.62
CA ILE A 24 20.46 9.80 55.54
C ILE A 24 21.13 10.40 54.31
N SER A 25 21.99 11.42 54.49
CA SER A 25 22.74 12.07 53.42
C SER A 25 23.79 11.15 52.79
N ILE A 26 24.48 10.31 53.58
CA ILE A 26 25.43 9.31 53.09
C ILE A 26 24.69 8.20 52.33
N ILE A 27 23.55 7.72 52.83
CA ILE A 27 22.67 6.77 52.12
C ILE A 27 22.16 7.38 50.80
N TYR A 28 21.87 8.68 50.78
CA TYR A 28 21.40 9.39 49.59
C TYR A 28 22.54 9.65 48.58
N LEU A 29 23.72 10.04 49.04
CA LEU A 29 24.90 10.39 48.22
C LEU A 29 25.60 9.17 47.64
N PHE A 30 25.83 8.10 48.41
CA PHE A 30 26.58 6.94 47.92
C PHE A 30 25.80 6.06 46.94
N ASN A 31 24.47 6.20 46.87
CA ASN A 31 23.66 5.04 46.53
C ASN A 31 22.59 5.30 45.47
N ARG A 32 22.54 6.45 44.78
CA ARG A 32 21.52 6.63 43.71
C ARG A 32 21.67 5.60 42.58
N LYS A 33 22.91 5.28 42.16
CA LYS A 33 23.20 4.26 41.14
C LYS A 33 23.08 2.83 41.67
N VAL A 34 23.52 2.54 42.90
CA VAL A 34 23.48 1.18 43.47
C VAL A 34 22.07 0.83 43.98
N LEU A 35 21.38 1.76 44.68
CA LEU A 35 19.96 1.61 45.00
C LEU A 35 19.13 1.43 43.73
N SER A 36 19.38 2.14 42.63
CA SER A 36 18.55 1.95 41.42
C SER A 36 18.45 0.48 40.96
N LYS A 37 19.49 -0.33 41.22
CA LYS A 37 19.55 -1.76 40.91
C LYS A 37 18.87 -2.69 41.92
N LEU A 38 18.48 -2.19 43.10
CA LEU A 38 17.79 -2.96 44.14
C LEU A 38 16.28 -2.98 43.92
N ASN A 39 15.66 -4.09 44.32
CA ASN A 39 14.22 -4.25 44.35
C ASN A 39 13.56 -3.23 45.28
N ILE A 40 12.37 -2.74 44.94
CA ILE A 40 11.66 -1.73 45.72
C ILE A 40 11.34 -2.21 47.13
N SER A 41 11.02 -3.50 47.29
CA SER A 41 10.76 -4.13 48.60
C SER A 41 12.01 -4.09 49.48
N ILE A 42 13.18 -4.44 48.93
CA ILE A 42 14.46 -4.41 49.66
C ILE A 42 14.78 -2.98 50.11
N LYS A 43 14.57 -1.98 49.25
CA LYS A 43 14.75 -0.56 49.62
C LYS A 43 13.84 -0.16 50.77
N LEU A 44 12.54 -0.45 50.66
CA LEU A 44 11.54 -0.10 51.68
C LEU A 44 11.86 -0.80 53.01
N SER A 45 12.18 -2.09 52.99
CA SER A 45 12.59 -2.84 54.18
C SER A 45 13.85 -2.27 54.82
N PHE A 46 14.85 -1.88 54.03
CA PHE A 46 16.06 -1.23 54.53
C PHE A 46 15.75 0.13 55.19
N TYR A 47 14.94 0.97 54.56
CA TYR A 47 14.53 2.26 55.14
C TYR A 47 13.77 2.06 56.46
N ILE A 48 12.80 1.15 56.50
CA ILE A 48 12.04 0.85 57.72
C ILE A 48 12.97 0.35 58.83
N ALA A 49 13.91 -0.55 58.52
CA ALA A 49 14.85 -1.07 59.51
C ALA A 49 15.76 0.03 60.09
N VAL A 50 16.32 0.90 59.23
CA VAL A 50 17.17 2.02 59.65
C VAL A 50 16.38 3.01 60.50
N TYR A 51 15.17 3.41 60.07
CA TYR A 51 14.34 4.31 60.85
C TYR A 51 13.94 3.69 62.20
N SER A 52 13.64 2.39 62.24
CA SER A 52 13.28 1.68 63.47
C SER A 52 14.44 1.64 64.46
N LEU A 53 15.66 1.38 64.00
CA LEU A 53 16.87 1.40 64.84
C LEU A 53 17.14 2.79 65.42
N VAL A 54 16.98 3.85 64.61
CA VAL A 54 17.11 5.24 65.06
C VAL A 54 16.05 5.55 66.12
N LEU A 55 14.79 5.15 65.89
CA LEU A 55 13.71 5.33 66.86
C LEU A 55 14.00 4.60 68.17
N ILE A 56 14.40 3.32 68.12
CA ILE A 56 14.76 2.52 69.30
C ILE A 56 15.91 3.16 70.08
N SER A 57 16.95 3.65 69.39
CA SER A 57 18.09 4.31 70.01
C SER A 57 17.71 5.63 70.70
N LEU A 58 16.84 6.44 70.06
CA LEU A 58 16.30 7.66 70.64
C LEU A 58 15.44 7.37 71.87
N VAL A 59 14.56 6.37 71.78
CA VAL A 59 13.72 5.93 72.90
C VAL A 59 14.60 5.45 74.06
N TYR A 60 15.58 4.58 73.80
CA TYR A 60 16.49 4.07 74.83
C TYR A 60 17.28 5.20 75.51
N TYR A 61 17.78 6.18 74.75
CA TYR A 61 18.50 7.33 75.30
C TYR A 61 17.59 8.20 76.20
N LEU A 62 16.35 8.46 75.77
CA LEU A 62 15.38 9.20 76.56
C LEU A 62 15.06 8.47 77.88
N PHE A 63 14.83 7.15 77.82
CA PHE A 63 14.57 6.34 79.00
C PHE A 63 15.80 6.18 79.91
N GLY A 64 17.02 6.11 79.37
CA GLY A 64 18.26 6.03 80.15
C GLY A 64 18.60 7.32 80.92
N ASN A 65 18.12 8.47 80.44
CA ASN A 65 18.30 9.79 81.07
C ASN A 65 17.09 10.25 81.90
N THR A 66 16.11 9.38 82.15
CA THR A 66 14.89 9.65 82.96
C THR A 66 15.17 10.14 84.38
N ILE A 67 16.40 9.99 84.88
CA ILE A 67 16.82 10.45 86.21
C ILE A 67 16.80 12.00 86.33
N PHE A 68 16.72 12.76 85.22
CA PHE A 68 16.90 14.23 85.23
C PHE A 68 15.70 15.10 84.79
N TYR A 69 14.58 14.55 84.29
CA TYR A 69 13.46 15.34 83.72
C TYR A 69 12.06 14.82 84.12
N ASP A 70 11.07 15.72 84.16
CA ASP A 70 9.64 15.44 84.43
C ASP A 70 9.05 14.42 83.43
N GLU A 71 8.27 13.45 83.92
CA GLU A 71 7.64 12.40 83.11
C GLU A 71 6.76 12.98 81.99
N GLY A 72 6.08 14.10 82.26
CA GLY A 72 5.24 14.78 81.27
C GLY A 72 6.03 15.32 80.07
N PHE A 73 7.26 15.81 80.29
CA PHE A 73 8.11 16.35 79.23
C PHE A 73 8.61 15.24 78.30
N ASN A 74 9.03 14.10 78.86
CA ASN A 74 9.48 12.94 78.09
C ASN A 74 8.38 12.37 77.18
N PHE A 75 7.13 12.34 77.66
CA PHE A 75 5.99 11.88 76.86
C PHE A 75 5.74 12.76 75.62
N ILE A 76 5.82 14.09 75.78
CA ILE A 76 5.65 15.04 74.67
C ILE A 76 6.75 14.85 73.62
N VAL A 77 8.01 14.74 74.06
CA VAL A 77 9.16 14.53 73.17
C VAL A 77 9.03 13.20 72.40
N LEU A 78 8.64 12.12 73.07
CA LEU A 78 8.39 10.82 72.43
C LEU A 78 7.30 10.90 71.36
N THR A 79 6.21 11.61 71.66
CA THR A 79 5.10 11.80 70.72
C THR A 79 5.56 12.55 69.47
N ILE A 80 6.34 13.62 69.64
CA ILE A 80 6.89 14.41 68.52
C ILE A 80 7.82 13.54 67.65
N ILE A 81 8.73 12.79 68.27
CA ILE A 81 9.65 11.89 67.54
C ILE A 81 8.87 10.83 66.77
N PHE A 82 7.83 10.25 67.37
CA PHE A 82 6.99 9.25 66.73
C PHE A 82 6.24 9.82 65.53
N VAL A 83 5.71 11.05 65.63
CA VAL A 83 5.07 11.75 64.51
C VAL A 83 6.07 12.00 63.38
N ILE A 84 7.28 12.47 63.69
CA ILE A 84 8.35 12.69 62.70
C ILE A 84 8.72 11.36 62.00
N TYR A 85 8.82 10.27 62.75
CA TYR A 85 9.08 8.94 62.23
C TYR A 85 7.99 8.49 61.23
N ILE A 86 6.71 8.67 61.58
CA ILE A 86 5.59 8.35 60.69
C ILE A 86 5.66 9.17 59.41
N LEU A 87 5.89 10.49 59.51
CA LEU A 87 6.00 11.37 58.35
C LEU A 87 7.17 10.98 57.44
N ALA A 88 8.32 10.61 58.00
CA ALA A 88 9.47 10.15 57.24
C ALA A 88 9.20 8.83 56.50
N CYS A 89 8.54 7.87 57.17
CA CYS A 89 8.11 6.62 56.55
C CYS A 89 7.12 6.87 55.41
N PHE A 90 6.11 7.71 55.63
CA PHE A 90 5.11 8.07 54.62
C PHE A 90 5.74 8.77 53.42
N PHE A 91 6.65 9.72 53.65
CA PHE A 91 7.36 10.43 52.60
C PHE A 91 8.23 9.49 51.75
N THR A 92 8.95 8.56 52.41
CA THR A 92 9.78 7.56 51.73
C THR A 92 8.92 6.62 50.87
N PHE A 93 7.78 6.16 51.41
CA PHE A 93 6.82 5.34 50.68
C PHE A 93 6.24 6.09 49.47
N TYR A 94 5.85 7.36 49.66
CA TYR A 94 5.30 8.20 48.60
C TYR A 94 6.28 8.41 47.44
N ILE A 95 7.55 8.73 47.74
CA ILE A 95 8.60 8.90 46.70
C ILE A 95 8.80 7.62 45.90
N ASN A 96 8.87 6.47 46.56
CA ASN A 96 9.13 5.20 45.90
C ASN A 96 7.95 4.71 45.04
N LEU A 97 6.71 5.10 45.37
CA LEU A 97 5.51 4.74 44.59
C LEU A 97 5.13 5.76 43.51
N TYR A 98 5.68 6.97 43.53
CA TYR A 98 5.42 8.00 42.51
C TYR A 98 5.58 7.49 41.06
N PRO A 99 6.58 6.66 40.70
CA PRO A 99 6.72 6.13 39.34
C PRO A 99 5.53 5.29 38.84
N LEU A 100 4.74 4.65 39.72
CA LEU A 100 3.61 3.81 39.33
C LEU A 100 2.53 4.60 38.59
N LYS A 101 2.23 5.82 39.04
CA LYS A 101 1.25 6.70 38.35
C LYS A 101 1.72 7.06 36.93
N LYS A 102 3.04 7.17 36.72
CA LYS A 102 3.63 7.47 35.41
C LYS A 102 3.51 6.26 34.48
N ILE A 103 3.82 5.06 34.97
CA ILE A 103 3.64 3.79 34.24
C ILE A 103 2.18 3.62 33.81
N ALA A 104 1.23 3.77 34.73
CA ALA A 104 -0.20 3.58 34.45
C ALA A 104 -0.76 4.55 33.37
N ARG A 105 -0.24 5.79 33.32
CA ARG A 105 -0.60 6.73 32.26
C ARG A 105 0.00 6.32 30.92
N ASN A 106 1.24 5.86 30.92
CA ASN A 106 1.93 5.46 29.70
C ASN A 106 1.33 4.20 29.09
N THR A 107 1.00 3.20 29.90
CA THR A 107 0.33 1.98 29.41
C THR A 107 -1.00 2.31 28.75
N LYS A 108 -1.75 3.27 29.30
CA LYS A 108 -3.00 3.78 28.70
C LYS A 108 -2.78 4.54 27.38
N ASN A 109 -1.65 5.22 27.22
CA ASN A 109 -1.32 5.88 25.96
C ASN A 109 -0.87 4.86 24.91
N LEU A 110 -0.06 3.88 25.30
CA LEU A 110 0.36 2.76 24.46
C LEU A 110 -0.85 1.98 23.93
N SER A 111 -1.84 1.69 24.80
CA SER A 111 -3.06 0.99 24.41
C SER A 111 -3.94 1.76 23.42
N LYS A 112 -3.67 3.07 23.24
CA LYS A 112 -4.34 3.93 22.26
C LYS A 112 -3.48 4.15 21.00
N GLY A 113 -2.36 3.44 20.86
CA GLY A 113 -1.42 3.60 19.74
C GLY A 113 -0.47 4.80 19.86
N GLY A 114 -0.35 5.41 21.03
CA GLY A 114 0.59 6.50 21.29
C GLY A 114 2.01 6.01 21.59
N LYS A 115 3.02 6.86 21.33
CA LYS A 115 4.45 6.54 21.55
C LYS A 115 4.86 6.56 23.02
N ASN A 116 5.81 5.70 23.40
CA ASN A 116 6.44 5.73 24.72
C ASN A 116 7.70 6.59 24.72
N ASN A 117 7.67 7.76 25.37
CA ASN A 117 8.80 8.69 25.37
C ASN A 117 9.43 8.94 26.76
N LEU A 118 9.23 8.06 27.74
CA LEU A 118 9.61 8.37 29.12
C LEU A 118 10.57 7.36 29.73
N VAL A 119 11.76 7.86 30.08
CA VAL A 119 12.66 7.19 31.03
C VAL A 119 12.06 7.29 32.44
N ILE A 120 11.92 6.15 33.09
CA ILE A 120 11.44 5.99 34.45
C ILE A 120 12.66 5.63 35.30
N LEU A 121 13.30 6.65 35.89
CA LEU A 121 14.39 6.41 36.84
C LEU A 121 13.79 5.89 38.15
N GLY A 122 14.14 4.66 38.55
CA GLY A 122 13.48 4.00 39.69
C GLY A 122 14.26 2.83 40.32
N SER A 123 13.52 1.79 40.69
CA SER A 123 14.03 0.48 41.11
C SER A 123 14.12 -0.46 39.91
N LYS A 124 14.79 -1.60 40.11
CA LYS A 124 14.97 -2.63 39.08
C LYS A 124 13.66 -3.06 38.42
N GLU A 125 12.57 -3.16 39.18
CA GLU A 125 11.25 -3.55 38.66
C GLU A 125 10.69 -2.51 37.69
N PHE A 126 10.90 -1.21 37.96
CA PHE A 126 10.45 -0.15 37.07
C PHE A 126 11.26 -0.09 35.77
N ASP A 127 12.57 -0.33 35.85
CA ASP A 127 13.43 -0.46 34.66
C ASP A 127 12.98 -1.66 33.80
N GLN A 128 12.69 -2.80 34.43
CA GLN A 128 12.20 -3.99 33.73
C GLN A 128 10.83 -3.77 33.07
N ILE A 129 9.89 -3.11 33.76
CA ILE A 129 8.60 -2.74 33.18
C ILE A 129 8.78 -1.80 31.98
N GLN A 130 9.65 -0.79 32.10
CA GLN A 130 9.93 0.13 31.00
C GLN A 130 10.49 -0.60 29.78
N ASN A 131 11.45 -1.51 29.97
CA ASN A 131 12.02 -2.30 28.88
C ASN A 131 10.96 -3.18 28.20
N ASN A 132 10.13 -3.88 28.99
CA ASN A 132 9.04 -4.69 28.45
C ASN A 132 8.02 -3.85 27.67
N LEU A 133 7.69 -2.64 28.15
CA LEU A 133 6.78 -1.73 27.43
C LEU A 133 7.38 -1.23 26.12
N ASN A 134 8.68 -0.92 26.11
CA ASN A 134 9.38 -0.57 24.88
C ASN A 134 9.41 -1.74 23.89
N GLU A 135 9.66 -2.97 24.35
CA GLU A 135 9.60 -4.17 23.51
C GLU A 135 8.20 -4.40 22.93
N ILE A 136 7.15 -4.19 23.72
CA ILE A 136 5.76 -4.29 23.27
C ILE A 136 5.44 -3.24 22.22
N GLU A 137 5.85 -1.98 22.43
CA GLU A 137 5.67 -0.90 21.46
C GLU A 137 6.39 -1.23 20.14
N GLN A 138 7.65 -1.64 20.21
CA GLN A 138 8.42 -2.03 19.02
C GLN A 138 7.75 -3.20 18.29
N LYS A 139 7.31 -4.24 19.02
CA LYS A 139 6.57 -5.36 18.42
C LYS A 139 5.28 -4.90 17.75
N HIS A 140 4.52 -3.99 18.36
CA HIS A 140 3.31 -3.44 17.74
C HIS A 140 3.60 -2.67 16.46
N ILE A 141 4.62 -1.80 16.46
CA ILE A 141 5.03 -1.04 15.28
C ILE A 141 5.45 -2.01 14.16
N THR A 142 6.31 -2.98 14.46
CA THR A 142 6.75 -3.98 13.48
C THR A 142 5.59 -4.82 12.96
N GLN A 143 4.61 -5.16 13.79
CA GLN A 143 3.40 -5.88 13.35
C GLN A 143 2.54 -5.04 12.41
N GLU A 144 2.33 -3.75 12.69
CA GLU A 144 1.59 -2.85 11.81
C GLU A 144 2.30 -2.65 10.46
N GLU A 145 3.62 -2.45 10.48
CA GLU A 145 4.43 -2.39 9.26
C GLU A 145 4.35 -3.68 8.45
N TYR A 146 4.40 -4.83 9.13
CA TYR A 146 4.28 -6.14 8.49
C TYR A 146 2.91 -6.35 7.85
N LYS A 147 1.82 -5.95 8.53
CA LYS A 147 0.45 -5.97 7.97
C LYS A 147 0.34 -5.10 6.71
N LEU A 148 0.87 -3.87 6.75
CA LEU A 148 0.88 -2.98 5.59
C LEU A 148 1.71 -3.56 4.43
N LYS A 149 2.83 -4.21 4.74
CA LYS A 149 3.65 -4.89 3.74
C LYS A 149 2.88 -6.04 3.09
N ILE A 150 2.24 -6.92 3.87
CA ILE A 150 1.39 -8.00 3.34
C ILE A 150 0.27 -7.42 2.48
N LYS A 151 -0.44 -6.38 2.94
CA LYS A 151 -1.53 -5.74 2.19
C LYS A 151 -1.05 -5.21 0.84
N LYS A 152 0.12 -4.54 0.81
CA LYS A 152 0.74 -4.04 -0.43
C LYS A 152 1.12 -5.17 -1.39
N GLU A 153 1.72 -6.25 -0.88
CA GLU A 153 2.11 -7.40 -1.70
C GLU A 153 0.88 -8.14 -2.23
N TYR A 154 -0.19 -8.25 -1.43
CA TYR A 154 -1.44 -8.88 -1.83
C TYR A 154 -2.10 -8.16 -3.02
N TYR A 155 -2.07 -6.82 -3.04
CA TYR A 155 -2.61 -6.04 -4.15
C TYR A 155 -1.86 -6.21 -5.49
N LYS A 156 -0.67 -6.83 -5.50
CA LYS A 156 -0.01 -7.20 -6.76
C LYS A 156 -0.67 -8.42 -7.43
N PHE A 157 -1.40 -9.22 -6.66
CA PHE A 157 -2.08 -10.43 -7.14
C PHE A 157 -3.58 -10.21 -7.30
N VAL A 158 -4.16 -9.27 -6.55
CA VAL A 158 -5.57 -8.91 -6.66
C VAL A 158 -5.71 -7.39 -6.79
N PRO A 159 -6.08 -6.87 -7.96
CA PRO A 159 -6.19 -5.43 -8.21
C PRO A 159 -7.15 -4.75 -7.23
N ARG A 160 -6.81 -3.53 -6.80
CA ARG A 160 -7.62 -2.80 -5.80
C ARG A 160 -8.99 -2.39 -6.36
N GLU A 161 -9.04 -2.18 -7.66
CA GLU A 161 -10.19 -1.66 -8.38
C GLU A 161 -11.41 -2.60 -8.26
N PHE A 162 -11.18 -3.91 -8.10
CA PHE A 162 -12.25 -4.86 -7.80
C PHE A 162 -12.99 -4.56 -6.48
N TYR A 163 -12.26 -4.20 -5.42
CA TYR A 163 -12.89 -3.87 -4.13
C TYR A 163 -13.66 -2.56 -4.24
N ASP A 164 -13.05 -1.56 -4.87
CA ASP A 164 -13.64 -0.24 -5.04
C ASP A 164 -14.96 -0.32 -5.82
N TYR A 165 -15.03 -1.16 -6.87
CA TYR A 165 -16.27 -1.35 -7.62
C TYR A 165 -17.33 -2.15 -6.90
N LEU A 166 -16.94 -3.12 -6.07
CA LEU A 166 -17.86 -3.87 -5.21
C LEU A 166 -18.29 -3.07 -3.96
N GLY A 167 -17.74 -1.87 -3.74
CA GLY A 167 -18.02 -1.04 -2.58
C GLY A 167 -17.47 -1.64 -1.28
N LYS A 168 -16.28 -2.22 -1.34
CA LYS A 168 -15.62 -2.92 -0.24
C LYS A 168 -14.30 -2.24 0.11
N ASP A 169 -14.03 -2.10 1.41
CA ASP A 169 -12.80 -1.48 1.91
C ASP A 169 -11.65 -2.49 2.01
N GLU A 170 -11.96 -3.77 2.30
CA GLU A 170 -10.98 -4.81 2.52
C GLU A 170 -11.26 -6.12 1.77
N VAL A 171 -10.19 -6.89 1.58
CA VAL A 171 -10.22 -8.22 0.95
C VAL A 171 -11.13 -9.19 1.70
N PHE A 172 -11.13 -9.08 3.03
CA PHE A 172 -11.91 -9.96 3.90
C PHE A 172 -13.41 -9.75 3.79
N ASP A 173 -13.86 -8.65 3.18
CA ASP A 173 -15.28 -8.34 2.98
C ASP A 173 -15.85 -8.93 1.69
N LEU A 174 -14.98 -9.48 0.83
CA LEU A 174 -15.37 -10.14 -0.41
C LEU A 174 -16.04 -11.49 -0.12
N LYS A 175 -17.22 -11.71 -0.69
CA LYS A 175 -17.94 -12.99 -0.58
C LYS A 175 -18.19 -13.60 -1.94
N LEU A 176 -18.20 -14.93 -1.99
CA LEU A 176 -18.52 -15.69 -3.19
C LEU A 176 -19.90 -15.28 -3.72
N GLY A 177 -19.98 -15.00 -5.03
CA GLY A 177 -21.21 -14.59 -5.70
C GLY A 177 -21.52 -13.10 -5.64
N GLU A 178 -20.79 -12.30 -4.84
CA GLU A 178 -20.92 -10.84 -4.88
C GLU A 178 -20.49 -10.32 -6.24
N ASN A 179 -21.32 -9.45 -6.81
CA ASN A 179 -21.09 -8.88 -8.12
C ASN A 179 -21.77 -7.53 -8.27
N VAL A 180 -21.29 -6.76 -9.24
CA VAL A 180 -21.85 -5.49 -9.65
C VAL A 180 -21.80 -5.40 -11.18
N GLN A 181 -22.88 -4.88 -11.79
CA GLN A 181 -22.88 -4.57 -13.21
C GLN A 181 -22.32 -3.17 -13.42
N LYS A 182 -21.37 -3.03 -14.35
CA LYS A 182 -20.76 -1.75 -14.74
C LYS A 182 -20.69 -1.67 -16.25
N GLU A 183 -20.76 -0.46 -16.77
CA GLU A 183 -20.39 -0.17 -18.16
C GLU A 183 -18.91 0.22 -18.17
N VAL A 184 -18.14 -0.44 -19.02
CA VAL A 184 -16.68 -0.29 -19.07
C VAL A 184 -16.20 -0.41 -20.51
N THR A 185 -15.00 0.09 -20.78
CA THR A 185 -14.24 -0.24 -21.97
C THR A 185 -13.24 -1.35 -21.64
N VAL A 186 -13.31 -2.46 -22.39
CA VAL A 186 -12.37 -3.56 -22.29
C VAL A 186 -11.30 -3.41 -23.35
N LEU A 187 -10.04 -3.55 -22.97
CA LEU A 187 -8.88 -3.57 -23.85
C LEU A 187 -8.23 -4.95 -23.77
N PHE A 188 -8.12 -5.62 -24.91
CA PHE A 188 -7.25 -6.78 -25.08
C PHE A 188 -6.03 -6.39 -25.90
N ILE A 189 -4.86 -6.82 -25.46
CA ILE A 189 -3.64 -6.74 -26.25
C ILE A 189 -2.95 -8.09 -26.27
N ASP A 190 -2.38 -8.46 -27.42
CA ASP A 190 -1.57 -9.66 -27.61
C ASP A 190 -0.37 -9.35 -28.52
N ILE A 191 0.73 -10.09 -28.35
CA ILE A 191 1.93 -9.99 -29.19
C ILE A 191 1.76 -10.92 -30.40
N ARG A 192 2.14 -10.45 -31.59
CA ARG A 192 2.17 -11.32 -32.77
C ARG A 192 3.47 -12.12 -32.80
N HIS A 193 3.33 -13.41 -33.09
CA HIS A 193 4.46 -14.34 -33.26
C HIS A 193 5.33 -14.52 -32.02
N SER A 194 4.79 -14.33 -30.81
CA SER A 194 5.50 -14.60 -29.55
C SER A 194 6.11 -16.01 -29.50
N TYR A 195 5.45 -16.99 -30.10
CA TYR A 195 5.98 -18.35 -30.24
C TYR A 195 7.31 -18.43 -31.01
N LYS A 196 7.48 -17.68 -32.12
CA LYS A 196 8.75 -17.64 -32.87
C LYS A 196 9.88 -17.02 -32.06
N THR A 197 9.57 -16.00 -31.27
CA THR A 197 10.53 -15.40 -30.34
C THR A 197 10.90 -16.40 -29.24
N SER A 198 9.93 -17.20 -28.76
CA SER A 198 10.18 -18.23 -27.74
C SER A 198 10.98 -19.45 -28.21
N GLU A 199 10.97 -19.75 -29.52
CA GLU A 199 11.78 -20.85 -30.10
C GLU A 199 13.27 -20.48 -30.26
N THR A 200 13.57 -19.18 -30.37
CA THR A 200 14.93 -18.68 -30.59
C THR A 200 15.61 -18.21 -29.31
N LEU A 201 14.83 -17.84 -28.29
CA LEU A 201 15.31 -17.44 -26.97
C LEU A 201 15.48 -18.64 -26.02
N SER A 202 16.37 -18.48 -25.04
CA SER A 202 16.37 -19.36 -23.87
C SER A 202 15.07 -19.16 -23.07
N LEU A 203 14.68 -20.15 -22.26
CA LEU A 203 13.49 -20.03 -21.40
C LEU A 203 13.56 -18.81 -20.48
N ASP A 204 14.74 -18.56 -19.88
CA ASP A 204 14.95 -17.41 -19.00
C ASP A 204 14.83 -16.07 -19.74
N ASP A 205 15.39 -15.98 -20.95
CA ASP A 205 15.31 -14.77 -21.77
C ASP A 205 13.87 -14.52 -22.25
N ASN A 206 13.12 -15.58 -22.59
CA ASN A 206 11.71 -15.47 -22.91
C ASN A 206 10.89 -14.97 -21.71
N PHE A 207 11.14 -15.50 -20.51
CA PHE A 207 10.50 -15.00 -19.28
C PHE A 207 10.84 -13.54 -19.00
N ARG A 208 12.09 -13.10 -19.20
CA ARG A 208 12.48 -11.70 -19.05
C ARG A 208 11.80 -10.80 -20.09
N PHE A 209 11.72 -11.25 -21.34
CA PHE A 209 11.05 -10.54 -22.41
C PHE A 209 9.57 -10.32 -22.09
N ILE A 210 8.85 -11.39 -21.73
CA ILE A 210 7.42 -11.30 -21.36
C ILE A 210 7.23 -10.33 -20.19
N ASN A 211 8.02 -10.46 -19.12
CA ASN A 211 7.90 -9.55 -17.97
C ASN A 211 8.22 -8.09 -18.33
N SER A 212 9.19 -7.84 -19.21
CA SER A 212 9.51 -6.49 -19.71
C SER A 212 8.34 -5.91 -20.50
N TYR A 213 7.78 -6.68 -21.43
CA TYR A 213 6.60 -6.32 -22.21
C TYR A 213 5.39 -6.01 -21.30
N LEU A 214 5.05 -6.93 -20.38
CA LEU A 214 3.93 -6.77 -19.46
C LEU A 214 4.12 -5.57 -18.53
N SER A 215 5.35 -5.25 -18.15
CA SER A 215 5.68 -4.06 -17.36
C SER A 215 5.31 -2.78 -18.10
N VAL A 216 5.63 -2.68 -19.40
CA VAL A 216 5.30 -1.52 -20.24
C VAL A 216 3.79 -1.35 -20.38
N VAL A 217 3.09 -2.44 -20.72
CA VAL A 217 1.62 -2.44 -20.85
C VAL A 217 0.99 -2.02 -19.52
N GLY A 218 1.40 -2.65 -18.41
CA GLY A 218 0.86 -2.36 -17.09
C GLY A 218 1.10 -0.92 -16.64
N GLU A 219 2.23 -0.31 -17.01
CA GLU A 219 2.47 1.10 -16.75
C GLU A 219 1.51 2.01 -17.54
N CYS A 220 1.32 1.74 -18.83
CA CYS A 220 0.37 2.50 -19.67
C CYS A 220 -1.07 2.36 -19.17
N VAL A 221 -1.49 1.16 -18.76
CA VAL A 221 -2.83 0.92 -18.19
C VAL A 221 -3.04 1.75 -16.93
N ARG A 222 -2.09 1.70 -15.99
CA ARG A 222 -2.19 2.47 -14.73
C ARG A 222 -2.16 3.98 -14.94
N ASN A 223 -1.32 4.47 -15.85
CA ASN A 223 -1.21 5.90 -16.15
C ASN A 223 -2.48 6.46 -16.81
N ASN A 224 -3.28 5.61 -17.44
CA ASN A 224 -4.55 5.95 -18.05
C ASN A 224 -5.73 5.43 -17.20
N ASN A 225 -5.62 5.43 -15.87
CA ASN A 225 -6.71 5.10 -14.93
C ASN A 225 -7.41 3.74 -15.15
N GLY A 226 -6.77 2.81 -15.85
CA GLY A 226 -7.25 1.45 -16.01
C GLY A 226 -6.58 0.51 -15.04
N PHE A 227 -7.08 -0.73 -15.01
CA PHE A 227 -6.48 -1.82 -14.26
C PHE A 227 -6.44 -3.09 -15.10
N ILE A 228 -5.49 -3.96 -14.79
CA ILE A 228 -5.36 -5.27 -15.43
C ILE A 228 -6.19 -6.26 -14.63
N ASP A 229 -7.18 -6.89 -15.26
CA ASP A 229 -7.93 -7.99 -14.64
C ASP A 229 -7.10 -9.27 -14.65
N LYS A 230 -6.49 -9.63 -15.80
CA LYS A 230 -5.56 -10.77 -15.86
C LYS A 230 -4.57 -10.72 -17.03
N PHE A 231 -3.49 -11.48 -16.85
CA PHE A 231 -2.55 -11.85 -17.90
C PHE A 231 -2.94 -13.20 -18.50
N LEU A 232 -2.83 -13.33 -19.83
CA LEU A 232 -3.20 -14.49 -20.62
C LEU A 232 -1.97 -14.97 -21.42
N GLY A 233 -0.90 -15.37 -20.71
CA GLY A 233 0.41 -15.58 -21.31
C GLY A 233 1.07 -14.24 -21.63
N ASP A 234 1.26 -13.94 -22.90
CA ASP A 234 1.67 -12.64 -23.44
C ASP A 234 0.49 -11.71 -23.74
N GLY A 235 -0.76 -12.20 -23.61
CA GLY A 235 -1.95 -11.37 -23.70
C GLY A 235 -2.25 -10.62 -22.40
N VAL A 236 -2.89 -9.44 -22.49
CA VAL A 236 -3.37 -8.65 -21.35
C VAL A 236 -4.83 -8.28 -21.53
N LEU A 237 -5.63 -8.51 -20.49
CA LEU A 237 -7.00 -8.02 -20.36
C LEU A 237 -7.00 -6.85 -19.37
N ALA A 238 -7.27 -5.65 -19.87
CA ALA A 238 -7.39 -4.45 -19.07
C ALA A 238 -8.79 -3.84 -19.19
N VAL A 239 -9.22 -3.15 -18.14
CA VAL A 239 -10.54 -2.53 -18.05
C VAL A 239 -10.44 -1.08 -17.61
N PHE A 240 -11.28 -0.26 -18.23
CA PHE A 240 -11.34 1.19 -18.03
C PHE A 240 -12.79 1.60 -17.80
N LEU A 241 -13.01 2.55 -16.90
CA LEU A 241 -14.34 3.16 -16.70
C LEU A 241 -14.70 4.18 -17.78
N ASN A 242 -13.73 4.61 -18.58
CA ASN A 242 -13.88 5.67 -19.57
C ASN A 242 -13.19 5.26 -20.88
N GLU A 243 -13.87 5.49 -22.00
CA GLU A 243 -13.40 5.25 -23.36
C GLU A 243 -12.16 6.07 -23.72
N VAL A 244 -12.10 7.33 -23.27
CA VAL A 244 -10.98 8.24 -23.51
C VAL A 244 -9.69 7.66 -22.94
N ASP A 245 -9.77 7.17 -21.71
CA ASP A 245 -8.65 6.55 -21.00
C ASP A 245 -8.17 5.28 -21.74
N ALA A 246 -9.10 4.44 -22.20
CA ALA A 246 -8.76 3.23 -22.94
C ALA A 246 -8.11 3.54 -24.31
N ILE A 247 -8.65 4.53 -25.04
CA ILE A 247 -8.09 4.99 -26.32
C ILE A 247 -6.70 5.59 -26.13
N ASN A 248 -6.51 6.48 -25.15
CA ASN A 248 -5.20 7.05 -24.83
C ASN A 248 -4.20 5.96 -24.44
N CYS A 249 -4.61 5.00 -23.61
CA CYS A 249 -3.80 3.85 -23.25
C CYS A 249 -3.32 3.08 -24.49
N SER A 250 -4.23 2.81 -25.44
CA SER A 250 -3.90 2.09 -26.68
C SER A 250 -2.84 2.83 -27.52
N SER A 251 -2.95 4.15 -27.61
CA SER A 251 -1.98 5.01 -28.31
C SER A 251 -0.63 5.05 -27.57
N ASP A 252 -0.64 5.18 -26.25
CA ASP A 252 0.57 5.19 -25.41
C ASP A 252 1.36 3.88 -25.52
N ILE A 253 0.66 2.74 -25.48
CA ILE A 253 1.28 1.42 -25.66
C ILE A 253 1.96 1.35 -27.03
N SER A 254 1.27 1.78 -28.09
CA SER A 254 1.83 1.78 -29.43
C SER A 254 3.08 2.64 -29.53
N ASN A 255 3.03 3.87 -29.00
CA ASN A 255 4.16 4.80 -29.00
C ASN A 255 5.37 4.24 -28.23
N LYS A 256 5.14 3.64 -27.05
CA LYS A 256 6.23 3.02 -26.27
C LYS A 256 6.87 1.86 -27.03
N PHE A 257 6.09 0.99 -27.66
CA PHE A 257 6.65 -0.12 -28.44
C PHE A 257 7.34 0.33 -29.72
N GLU A 258 6.86 1.37 -30.40
CA GLU A 258 7.60 1.97 -31.51
C GLU A 258 8.96 2.50 -31.08
N ASN A 259 9.03 3.23 -29.96
CA ASN A 259 10.29 3.72 -29.41
C ASN A 259 11.25 2.57 -29.06
N MET A 260 10.74 1.50 -28.45
CA MET A 260 11.55 0.30 -28.17
C MET A 260 12.07 -0.35 -29.45
N ASN A 261 11.23 -0.48 -30.47
CA ASN A 261 11.60 -1.05 -31.76
C ASN A 261 12.64 -0.22 -32.54
N ILE A 262 12.76 1.08 -32.26
CA ILE A 262 13.81 1.94 -32.84
C ILE A 262 15.16 1.67 -32.19
N VAL A 263 15.18 1.46 -30.88
CA VAL A 263 16.40 1.26 -30.08
C VAL A 263 16.95 -0.16 -30.21
N SER A 264 16.08 -1.15 -30.48
CA SER A 264 16.44 -2.55 -30.64
C SER A 264 17.02 -2.87 -32.04
N ILE A 265 18.24 -2.39 -32.32
CA ILE A 265 18.93 -2.68 -33.58
C ILE A 265 19.34 -4.16 -33.65
N GLY A 266 18.91 -4.86 -34.69
CA GLY A 266 19.28 -6.27 -34.95
C GLY A 266 18.44 -7.31 -34.21
N GLN A 267 17.37 -6.89 -33.51
CA GLN A 267 16.38 -7.79 -32.91
C GLN A 267 15.05 -7.72 -33.67
N ASP A 268 14.24 -8.77 -33.55
CA ASP A 268 12.89 -8.78 -34.10
C ASP A 268 12.03 -7.70 -33.43
N LYS A 269 11.36 -6.89 -34.26
CA LYS A 269 10.46 -5.85 -33.79
C LYS A 269 9.24 -6.45 -33.09
N ILE A 270 8.87 -5.88 -31.95
CA ILE A 270 7.63 -6.18 -31.25
C ILE A 270 6.46 -5.76 -32.15
N LYS A 271 5.63 -6.74 -32.51
CA LYS A 271 4.35 -6.55 -33.21
C LYS A 271 3.24 -6.95 -32.27
N PHE A 272 2.14 -6.22 -32.27
CA PHE A 272 1.03 -6.46 -31.36
C PHE A 272 -0.31 -6.15 -32.04
N GLY A 273 -1.41 -6.57 -31.42
CA GLY A 273 -2.77 -6.17 -31.78
C GLY A 273 -3.49 -5.71 -30.53
N ILE A 274 -4.25 -4.62 -30.62
CA ILE A 274 -5.13 -4.14 -29.55
C ILE A 274 -6.57 -4.18 -30.06
N GLY A 275 -7.46 -4.81 -29.29
CA GLY A 275 -8.90 -4.77 -29.50
C GLY A 275 -9.60 -4.03 -28.36
N LEU A 276 -10.45 -3.05 -28.68
CA LEU A 276 -11.27 -2.33 -27.70
C LEU A 276 -12.76 -2.49 -27.96
N HIS A 277 -13.53 -2.62 -26.89
CA HIS A 277 -14.98 -2.62 -26.94
C HIS A 277 -15.58 -2.05 -25.65
N SER A 278 -16.59 -1.18 -25.79
CA SER A 278 -17.39 -0.66 -24.67
C SER A 278 -18.68 -1.44 -24.53
N GLY A 279 -18.96 -1.89 -23.31
CA GLY A 279 -20.20 -2.60 -23.02
C GLY A 279 -20.39 -2.88 -21.55
N LYS A 280 -21.55 -3.44 -21.21
CA LYS A 280 -21.86 -3.84 -19.85
C LYS A 280 -21.06 -5.08 -19.49
N VAL A 281 -20.54 -5.12 -18.27
CA VAL A 281 -19.84 -6.26 -17.69
C VAL A 281 -20.31 -6.50 -16.27
N VAL A 282 -20.18 -7.74 -15.81
CA VAL A 282 -20.36 -8.11 -14.41
C VAL A 282 -18.98 -8.27 -13.79
N ILE A 283 -18.67 -7.41 -12.82
CA ILE A 283 -17.46 -7.48 -12.00
C ILE A 283 -17.85 -8.23 -10.72
N GLY A 284 -17.16 -9.30 -10.37
CA GLY A 284 -17.56 -10.09 -9.20
C GLY A 284 -16.56 -11.16 -8.77
N ILE A 285 -16.95 -11.86 -7.71
CA ILE A 285 -16.16 -12.93 -7.09
C ILE A 285 -16.73 -14.28 -7.47
N VAL A 286 -15.92 -15.07 -8.18
CA VAL A 286 -16.26 -16.44 -8.60
C VAL A 286 -15.27 -17.45 -8.05
N GLY A 287 -15.62 -18.73 -8.08
CA GLY A 287 -14.76 -19.82 -7.64
C GLY A 287 -15.47 -20.75 -6.67
N GLU A 288 -14.71 -21.27 -5.70
CA GLU A 288 -15.21 -22.15 -4.65
C GLU A 288 -14.73 -21.68 -3.27
N LYS A 289 -15.09 -22.41 -2.22
CA LYS A 289 -14.87 -22.05 -0.82
C LYS A 289 -13.40 -21.74 -0.47
N GLU A 290 -12.44 -22.44 -1.06
CA GLU A 290 -11.00 -22.30 -0.76
C GLU A 290 -10.26 -21.44 -1.80
N ARG A 291 -10.84 -21.27 -3.00
CA ARG A 291 -10.27 -20.50 -4.10
C ARG A 291 -11.30 -19.54 -4.70
N LEU A 292 -11.21 -18.30 -4.25
CA LEU A 292 -11.93 -17.17 -4.83
C LEU A 292 -11.08 -16.48 -5.89
N THR A 293 -11.70 -15.99 -6.95
CA THR A 293 -11.06 -15.22 -8.00
C THR A 293 -11.96 -14.04 -8.35
N PRO A 294 -11.53 -12.80 -8.08
CA PRO A 294 -12.18 -11.64 -8.64
C PRO A 294 -11.97 -11.64 -10.14
N THR A 295 -13.04 -11.43 -10.89
CA THR A 295 -12.94 -11.35 -12.34
C THR A 295 -14.12 -10.62 -12.94
N ILE A 296 -14.02 -10.41 -14.24
CA ILE A 296 -15.02 -9.75 -15.06
C ILE A 296 -15.60 -10.78 -16.03
N ILE A 297 -16.92 -10.86 -16.08
CA ILE A 297 -17.65 -11.81 -16.91
C ILE A 297 -18.64 -11.04 -17.77
N SER A 298 -18.52 -11.19 -19.10
CA SER A 298 -19.47 -10.62 -20.06
C SER A 298 -19.21 -11.11 -21.47
N ASP A 299 -20.24 -11.09 -22.30
CA ASP A 299 -20.10 -11.18 -23.76
C ASP A 299 -19.26 -10.02 -24.32
N SER A 300 -19.30 -8.84 -23.68
CA SER A 300 -18.46 -7.68 -24.04
C SER A 300 -16.96 -8.00 -23.97
N VAL A 301 -16.55 -8.81 -22.98
CA VAL A 301 -15.16 -9.26 -22.83
C VAL A 301 -14.78 -10.21 -23.96
N ASN A 302 -15.67 -11.15 -24.28
CA ASN A 302 -15.45 -12.09 -25.39
C ASN A 302 -15.37 -11.37 -26.74
N LEU A 303 -16.22 -10.36 -26.96
CA LEU A 303 -16.20 -9.56 -28.17
C LEU A 303 -14.89 -8.76 -28.31
N ALA A 304 -14.42 -8.11 -27.24
CA ALA A 304 -13.13 -7.41 -27.22
C ALA A 304 -11.95 -8.33 -27.61
N ASN A 305 -11.94 -9.56 -27.09
CA ASN A 305 -10.94 -10.58 -27.45
C ASN A 305 -11.01 -10.97 -28.95
N LYS A 306 -12.22 -11.13 -29.50
CA LYS A 306 -12.40 -11.41 -30.93
C LYS A 306 -11.93 -10.25 -31.81
N ILE A 307 -12.15 -9.01 -31.36
CA ILE A 307 -11.66 -7.81 -32.06
C ILE A 307 -10.14 -7.75 -32.04
N GLU A 308 -9.49 -8.05 -30.91
CA GLU A 308 -8.03 -8.19 -30.87
C GLU A 308 -7.58 -9.19 -31.93
N SER A 309 -8.19 -10.37 -31.96
CA SER A 309 -7.82 -11.44 -32.89
C SER A 309 -7.95 -11.04 -34.36
N LEU A 310 -8.86 -10.11 -34.71
CA LEU A 310 -8.97 -9.58 -36.07
C LEU A 310 -7.74 -8.76 -36.48
N ASN A 311 -7.00 -8.14 -35.55
CA ASN A 311 -5.72 -7.48 -35.86
C ASN A 311 -4.71 -8.45 -36.49
N LYS A 312 -4.79 -9.75 -36.18
CA LYS A 312 -3.91 -10.78 -36.78
C LYS A 312 -4.23 -10.99 -38.27
N ILE A 313 -5.49 -10.81 -38.65
CA ILE A 313 -5.98 -10.95 -40.04
C ILE A 313 -5.76 -9.66 -40.82
N PHE A 314 -6.15 -8.54 -40.22
CA PHE A 314 -6.09 -7.19 -40.82
C PHE A 314 -4.69 -6.59 -40.80
N LEU A 315 -3.81 -7.14 -39.97
CA LEU A 315 -2.48 -6.63 -39.67
C LEU A 315 -2.47 -5.19 -39.13
N SER A 316 -3.62 -4.63 -38.77
CA SER A 316 -3.83 -3.34 -38.09
C SER A 316 -3.29 -3.36 -36.66
N LYS A 317 -2.94 -2.21 -36.08
CA LYS A 317 -2.43 -2.19 -34.69
C LYS A 317 -3.53 -2.17 -33.64
N ILE A 318 -4.54 -1.33 -33.84
CA ILE A 318 -5.54 -1.00 -32.83
C ILE A 318 -6.90 -0.93 -33.51
N LEU A 319 -7.80 -1.84 -33.13
CA LEU A 319 -9.17 -1.87 -33.59
C LEU A 319 -10.11 -1.62 -32.42
N PHE A 320 -11.19 -0.89 -32.68
CA PHE A 320 -12.23 -0.63 -31.70
C PHE A 320 -13.62 -0.65 -32.35
N THR A 321 -14.64 -0.94 -31.56
CA THR A 321 -16.02 -0.96 -32.05
C THR A 321 -16.67 0.42 -32.11
N LYS A 322 -17.79 0.50 -32.82
CA LYS A 322 -18.64 1.69 -32.86
C LYS A 322 -19.08 2.17 -31.47
N GLU A 323 -19.32 1.27 -30.53
CA GLU A 323 -19.74 1.61 -29.16
C GLU A 323 -18.68 2.49 -28.47
N VAL A 324 -17.40 2.14 -28.61
CA VAL A 324 -16.30 2.98 -28.08
C VAL A 324 -16.36 4.38 -28.70
N LEU A 325 -16.56 4.46 -30.02
CA LEU A 325 -16.65 5.75 -30.73
C LEU A 325 -17.82 6.61 -30.24
N ASN A 326 -19.00 6.01 -30.08
CA ASN A 326 -20.23 6.71 -29.73
C ASN A 326 -20.19 7.27 -28.30
N ASN A 327 -19.46 6.60 -27.40
CA ASN A 327 -19.36 6.99 -26.00
C ASN A 327 -18.27 8.03 -25.74
N LEU A 328 -17.41 8.33 -26.73
CA LEU A 328 -16.41 9.40 -26.60
C LEU A 328 -17.09 10.78 -26.49
N PRO A 329 -16.55 11.69 -25.65
CA PRO A 329 -17.04 13.06 -25.59
C PRO A 329 -16.89 13.77 -26.93
N SER A 330 -17.86 14.63 -27.31
CA SER A 330 -17.80 15.38 -28.57
C SER A 330 -16.58 16.31 -28.70
N SER A 331 -15.95 16.68 -27.58
CA SER A 331 -14.73 17.49 -27.53
C SER A 331 -13.44 16.68 -27.69
N PHE A 332 -13.52 15.35 -27.69
CA PHE A 332 -12.34 14.50 -27.79
C PHE A 332 -11.94 14.34 -29.26
N GLU A 333 -10.74 14.80 -29.59
CA GLU A 333 -10.18 14.67 -30.94
C GLU A 333 -9.47 13.32 -31.08
N LEU A 334 -10.04 12.46 -31.93
CA LEU A 334 -9.47 11.15 -32.26
C LEU A 334 -9.25 11.06 -33.77
N ASN A 335 -8.02 10.73 -34.18
CA ASN A 335 -7.78 10.33 -35.56
C ASN A 335 -8.12 8.85 -35.69
N TYR A 336 -9.19 8.55 -36.42
CA TYR A 336 -9.61 7.17 -36.70
C TYR A 336 -10.03 7.01 -38.16
N ARG A 337 -10.19 5.76 -38.62
CA ARG A 337 -10.86 5.45 -39.89
C ARG A 337 -11.84 4.29 -39.75
N TYR A 338 -12.92 4.31 -40.52
CA TYR A 338 -13.85 3.18 -40.62
C TYR A 338 -13.21 2.00 -41.37
N VAL A 339 -13.21 0.82 -40.75
CA VAL A 339 -12.59 -0.42 -41.26
C VAL A 339 -13.58 -1.31 -41.99
N GLY A 340 -14.88 -1.21 -41.67
CA GLY A 340 -15.92 -2.08 -42.20
C GLY A 340 -16.70 -2.78 -41.10
N THR A 341 -17.76 -3.47 -41.49
CA THR A 341 -18.58 -4.30 -40.61
C THR A 341 -18.21 -5.76 -40.80
N VAL A 342 -17.86 -6.42 -39.70
CA VAL A 342 -17.55 -7.86 -39.65
C VAL A 342 -18.66 -8.60 -38.93
N ASN A 343 -18.94 -9.84 -39.34
CA ASN A 343 -19.89 -10.68 -38.65
C ASN A 343 -19.17 -11.47 -37.54
N ILE A 344 -19.55 -11.25 -36.28
CA ILE A 344 -19.04 -11.95 -35.10
C ILE A 344 -20.24 -12.55 -34.37
N ASP A 345 -20.30 -13.88 -34.27
CA ASP A 345 -21.41 -14.63 -33.66
C ASP A 345 -22.80 -14.17 -34.16
N ASP A 346 -22.93 -14.09 -35.49
CA ASP A 346 -24.16 -13.65 -36.18
C ASP A 346 -24.57 -12.18 -35.95
N CYS A 347 -23.72 -11.39 -35.29
CA CYS A 347 -23.88 -9.95 -35.12
C CYS A 347 -22.91 -9.16 -36.01
N GLY A 348 -23.45 -8.21 -36.79
CA GLY A 348 -22.65 -7.26 -37.56
C GLY A 348 -22.03 -6.21 -36.65
N VAL A 349 -20.71 -6.24 -36.50
CA VAL A 349 -19.93 -5.30 -35.67
C VAL A 349 -19.14 -4.36 -36.56
N SER A 350 -19.46 -3.07 -36.49
CA SER A 350 -18.72 -2.02 -37.18
C SER A 350 -17.41 -1.71 -36.45
N LEU A 351 -16.30 -1.78 -37.19
CA LEU A 351 -14.96 -1.57 -36.65
C LEU A 351 -14.32 -0.28 -37.17
N PHE A 352 -13.47 0.27 -36.31
CA PHE A 352 -12.67 1.45 -36.58
C PHE A 352 -11.22 1.16 -36.19
N GLU A 353 -10.29 1.80 -36.88
CA GLU A 353 -8.87 1.74 -36.56
C GLU A 353 -8.42 3.05 -35.94
N ASN A 354 -7.72 2.99 -34.81
CA ASN A 354 -7.17 4.15 -34.14
C ASN A 354 -5.86 4.56 -34.83
N LEU A 355 -5.88 5.71 -35.52
CA LEU A 355 -4.74 6.24 -36.26
C LEU A 355 -3.75 6.99 -35.35
N ASP A 356 -4.13 7.34 -34.13
CA ASP A 356 -3.22 7.94 -33.15
C ASP A 356 -2.20 6.95 -32.59
N GLY A 357 -2.38 5.65 -32.84
CA GLY A 357 -1.38 4.61 -32.61
C GLY A 357 -0.28 4.51 -33.68
N TYR A 358 -0.24 5.40 -34.66
CA TYR A 358 0.85 5.50 -35.63
C TYR A 358 1.62 6.81 -35.39
N THR A 359 2.93 6.81 -35.70
CA THR A 359 3.77 8.01 -35.58
C THR A 359 4.45 8.40 -36.90
N GLY A 360 5.03 9.61 -36.93
CA GLY A 360 5.86 10.08 -38.04
C GLY A 360 5.16 10.11 -39.39
N SER A 361 5.90 9.74 -40.44
CA SER A 361 5.39 9.69 -41.82
C SER A 361 4.22 8.73 -42.00
N ASN A 362 4.19 7.63 -41.24
CA ASN A 362 3.12 6.64 -41.33
C ASN A 362 1.78 7.22 -40.89
N LYS A 363 1.75 7.94 -39.76
CA LYS A 363 0.54 8.64 -39.29
C LYS A 363 -0.01 9.58 -40.36
N THR A 364 0.86 10.41 -40.93
CA THR A 364 0.49 11.37 -41.97
C THR A 364 -0.08 10.68 -43.20
N ALA A 365 0.50 9.56 -43.63
CA ALA A 365 0.00 8.78 -44.77
C ALA A 365 -1.38 8.18 -44.49
N PHE A 366 -1.63 7.62 -43.30
CA PHE A 366 -2.95 7.12 -42.91
C PHE A 366 -4.01 8.22 -42.86
N ILE A 367 -3.68 9.39 -42.31
CA ILE A 367 -4.60 10.54 -42.26
C ILE A 367 -4.93 11.03 -43.68
N LYS A 368 -3.92 11.15 -44.55
CA LYS A 368 -4.10 11.59 -45.94
C LYS A 368 -5.01 10.65 -46.73
N THR A 369 -4.81 9.34 -46.57
CA THR A 369 -5.54 8.30 -47.32
C THR A 369 -6.89 7.91 -46.70
N LYS A 370 -7.19 8.35 -45.47
CA LYS A 370 -8.41 8.01 -44.70
C LYS A 370 -9.68 8.04 -45.54
N ASN A 371 -10.02 9.18 -46.14
CA ASN A 371 -11.31 9.36 -46.82
C ASN A 371 -11.43 8.45 -48.06
N ILE A 372 -10.32 8.23 -48.77
CA ILE A 372 -10.26 7.33 -49.93
C ILE A 372 -10.49 5.89 -49.46
N PHE A 373 -9.81 5.48 -48.39
CA PHE A 373 -9.93 4.16 -47.79
C PHE A 373 -11.37 3.87 -47.33
N GLU A 374 -11.98 4.77 -46.56
CA GLU A 374 -13.35 4.57 -46.07
C GLU A 374 -14.37 4.48 -47.22
N THR A 375 -14.18 5.27 -48.27
CA THR A 375 -15.03 5.21 -49.47
C THR A 375 -14.86 3.87 -50.18
N ALA A 376 -13.63 3.36 -50.27
CA ALA A 376 -13.35 2.04 -50.82
C ALA A 376 -14.03 0.92 -50.03
N VAL A 377 -14.01 0.99 -48.69
CA VAL A 377 -14.70 0.05 -47.81
C VAL A 377 -16.22 0.09 -48.03
N ARG A 378 -16.83 1.28 -48.13
CA ARG A 378 -18.27 1.40 -48.41
C ARG A 378 -18.66 0.80 -49.77
N HIS A 379 -17.86 1.02 -50.81
CA HIS A 379 -18.07 0.34 -52.10
C HIS A 379 -17.93 -1.18 -51.97
N PHE A 380 -16.97 -1.67 -51.18
CA PHE A 380 -16.79 -3.09 -50.94
C PHE A 380 -18.01 -3.71 -50.24
N GLU A 381 -18.53 -3.07 -49.19
CA GLU A 381 -19.74 -3.51 -48.46
C GLU A 381 -20.99 -3.53 -49.37
N ASN A 382 -21.09 -2.57 -50.30
CA ASN A 382 -22.13 -2.52 -51.32
C ASN A 382 -21.92 -3.50 -52.49
N LYS A 383 -20.89 -4.36 -52.43
CA LYS A 383 -20.50 -5.34 -53.47
C LYS A 383 -20.06 -4.70 -54.79
N GLU A 384 -19.68 -3.43 -54.78
CA GLU A 384 -19.13 -2.70 -55.92
C GLU A 384 -17.61 -2.90 -56.02
N TYR A 385 -17.19 -4.16 -56.20
CA TYR A 385 -15.79 -4.57 -56.05
C TYR A 385 -14.80 -3.87 -56.99
N GLU A 386 -15.21 -3.48 -58.20
CA GLU A 386 -14.33 -2.75 -59.14
C GLU A 386 -14.05 -1.32 -58.67
N ASN A 387 -15.08 -0.61 -58.18
CA ASN A 387 -14.94 0.73 -57.61
C ASN A 387 -14.06 0.68 -56.36
N ALA A 388 -14.34 -0.27 -55.45
CA ALA A 388 -13.56 -0.50 -54.25
C ALA A 388 -12.09 -0.79 -54.58
N ARG A 389 -11.83 -1.71 -55.52
CA ARG A 389 -10.49 -2.10 -55.97
C ARG A 389 -9.69 -0.89 -56.47
N ASN A 390 -10.28 -0.06 -57.33
CA ASN A 390 -9.59 1.12 -57.88
C ASN A 390 -9.18 2.11 -56.78
N LEU A 391 -10.03 2.28 -55.75
CA LEU A 391 -9.71 3.14 -54.62
C LEU A 391 -8.66 2.52 -53.68
N PHE A 392 -8.72 1.21 -53.42
CA PHE A 392 -7.67 0.55 -52.61
C PHE A 392 -6.30 0.60 -53.28
N ILE A 393 -6.23 0.51 -54.62
CA ILE A 393 -4.97 0.71 -55.36
C ILE A 393 -4.42 2.11 -55.09
N LYS A 394 -5.25 3.15 -55.18
CA LYS A 394 -4.84 4.54 -54.86
C LYS A 394 -4.35 4.70 -53.42
N VAL A 395 -5.01 4.04 -52.45
CA VAL A 395 -4.55 4.06 -51.06
C VAL A 395 -3.16 3.44 -50.93
N ILE A 396 -2.91 2.31 -51.59
CA ILE A 396 -1.61 1.62 -51.54
C ILE A 396 -0.51 2.42 -52.27
N GLU A 397 -0.84 3.11 -53.35
CA GLU A 397 0.10 4.01 -54.05
C GLU A 397 0.55 5.17 -53.16
N GLU A 398 -0.33 5.68 -52.29
CA GLU A 398 -0.01 6.76 -51.36
C GLU A 398 0.53 6.29 -50.00
N ASN A 399 0.19 5.07 -49.60
CA ASN A 399 0.58 4.44 -48.35
C ASN A 399 0.84 2.95 -48.57
N GLU A 400 2.06 2.62 -49.00
CA GLU A 400 2.44 1.25 -49.32
C GLU A 400 2.33 0.32 -48.11
N ASP A 401 2.47 0.83 -46.89
CA ASP A 401 2.44 0.04 -45.66
C ASP A 401 1.02 -0.28 -45.15
N ASP A 402 -0.03 0.16 -45.85
CA ASP A 402 -1.42 -0.10 -45.49
C ASP A 402 -1.84 -1.55 -45.77
N ASN A 403 -1.57 -2.43 -44.80
CA ASN A 403 -1.90 -3.85 -44.90
C ASN A 403 -3.41 -4.11 -45.00
N LEU A 404 -4.24 -3.22 -44.46
CA LEU A 404 -5.68 -3.36 -44.50
C LEU A 404 -6.22 -3.06 -45.91
N ALA A 405 -5.66 -2.05 -46.57
CA ALA A 405 -5.95 -1.80 -47.99
C ALA A 405 -5.52 -2.98 -48.88
N LYS A 406 -4.35 -3.58 -48.60
CA LYS A 406 -3.89 -4.80 -49.30
C LYS A 406 -4.82 -5.99 -49.05
N TYR A 407 -5.31 -6.15 -47.82
CA TYR A 407 -6.29 -7.19 -47.46
C TYR A 407 -7.56 -7.05 -48.28
N TYR A 408 -8.17 -5.85 -48.30
CA TYR A 408 -9.39 -5.61 -49.06
C TYR A 408 -9.18 -5.70 -50.58
N LEU A 409 -8.04 -5.24 -51.09
CA LEU A 409 -7.70 -5.40 -52.50
C LEU A 409 -7.67 -6.88 -52.91
N LYS A 410 -7.11 -7.75 -52.06
CA LYS A 410 -7.13 -9.20 -52.28
C LYS A 410 -8.57 -9.75 -52.27
N LYS A 411 -9.41 -9.31 -51.34
CA LYS A 411 -10.84 -9.69 -51.27
C LYS A 411 -11.64 -9.25 -52.50
N CYS A 412 -11.45 -8.02 -52.96
CA CYS A 412 -12.09 -7.51 -54.18
C CYS A 412 -11.78 -8.40 -55.40
N LYS A 413 -10.53 -8.87 -55.55
CA LYS A 413 -10.14 -9.78 -56.64
C LYS A 413 -10.84 -11.13 -56.58
N LEU A 414 -11.16 -11.60 -55.37
CA LEU A 414 -11.86 -12.86 -55.15
C LEU A 414 -13.38 -12.71 -55.27
N LYS A 415 -13.92 -11.48 -55.22
CA LYS A 415 -15.36 -11.19 -55.14
C LYS A 415 -16.05 -11.89 -53.97
N ILE A 416 -15.34 -11.99 -52.83
CA ILE A 416 -15.79 -12.62 -51.58
C ILE A 416 -15.81 -11.60 -50.46
#